data_AF-A0A090Z2H6-F1
#
_entry.id   AF-A0A090Z2H6-F1
#
_cell.length_a   1.000
_cell.length_b   1.000
_cell.length_c   1.000
_cell.angle_alpha   90.00
_cell.angle_beta   90.00
_cell.angle_gamma   90.00
#
_symmetry.space_group_name_H-M   'P 1'
#
loop_
_entity.id
_entity.type
_entity.pdbx_description
1 polymer ?
#
loop_
_entity_poly.entity_id
_entity_poly.type
_entity_poly.pdbx_seq_one_letter_code
_entity_poly.pdbx_strand_id
1 'polypeptide(L)' 'MTVILTREDDTFVSLKNRVAIAQNKSADLFLSIHYDGFTTSDVNGVTIHYNKSLKEWILAKMIHVSFLSRFTLSAKI' A
#
# COMPACT_ATOMS: atom_id res chain seq x y z
N MET A 1 19.08 -3.06 0.63
CA MET A 1 17.61 -3.10 0.45
C MET A 1 17.35 -3.27 -1.03
N THR A 2 16.60 -4.29 -1.42
CA THR A 2 16.30 -4.60 -2.82
C THR A 2 14.84 -4.28 -3.09
N VAL A 3 14.55 -3.54 -4.16
CA VAL A 3 13.19 -3.20 -4.57
C VAL A 3 12.87 -3.97 -5.85
N ILE A 4 11.70 -4.61 -5.87
CA ILE A 4 11.20 -5.36 -7.02
C ILE A 4 9.81 -4.80 -7.34
N LEU A 5 9.66 -4.22 -8.52
CA LEU A 5 8.38 -3.70 -8.98
C LEU A 5 7.54 -4.81 -9.59
N THR A 6 6.22 -4.75 -9.40
CA THR A 6 5.29 -5.67 -10.09
C THR A 6 5.07 -5.29 -11.56
N ARG A 7 5.34 -4.03 -11.91
CA ARG A 7 5.35 -3.44 -13.27
C ARG A 7 6.19 -2.16 -13.23
N GLU A 8 6.79 -1.79 -14.37
CA GLU A 8 7.60 -0.57 -14.49
C GLU A 8 6.94 0.49 -15.37
N ASP A 9 5.86 0.13 -16.05
CA ASP A 9 5.09 0.95 -16.99
C ASP A 9 3.58 0.74 -16.81
N ASP A 10 2.78 1.25 -17.76
CA ASP A 10 1.32 1.13 -17.78
C ASP A 10 0.84 -0.23 -18.32
N THR A 11 1.47 -1.31 -17.85
CA THR A 11 1.07 -2.67 -18.18
C THR A 11 0.12 -3.24 -17.12
N PHE A 12 -0.94 -3.89 -17.60
CA PHE A 12 -1.86 -4.63 -16.74
C PHE A 12 -1.19 -5.87 -16.11
N VAL A 13 -1.26 -5.98 -14.79
CA VAL A 13 -0.85 -7.17 -14.03
C VAL A 13 -2.00 -7.64 -13.15
N SER A 14 -2.45 -8.88 -13.34
CA SER A 14 -3.55 -9.46 -12.55
C SER A 14 -3.19 -9.57 -11.07
N LEU A 15 -4.19 -9.57 -10.18
CA LEU A 15 -3.98 -9.68 -8.73
C LEU A 15 -3.17 -10.93 -8.37
N LYS A 16 -3.49 -12.08 -8.97
CA LYS A 16 -2.77 -13.34 -8.75
C LYS A 16 -1.30 -13.24 -9.18
N ASN A 17 -1.01 -12.58 -10.30
CA ASN A 17 0.36 -12.44 -10.78
C ASN A 17 1.19 -11.52 -9.89
N ARG A 18 0.61 -10.44 -9.33
CA ARG A 18 1.30 -9.56 -8.38
C ARG A 18 1.80 -10.34 -7.15
N VAL A 19 0.95 -11.20 -6.60
CA VAL A 19 1.29 -12.08 -5.46
C VAL A 19 2.34 -13.11 -5.86
N ALA A 20 2.19 -13.73 -7.04
CA ALA A 20 3.15 -14.72 -7.54
C ALA A 20 4.56 -14.13 -7.73
N ILE A 21 4.68 -12.87 -8.19
CA ILE A 21 5.98 -12.18 -8.28
C ILE A 21 6.64 -12.10 -6.90
N ALA A 22 5.91 -11.66 -5.88
CA ALA A 22 6.44 -11.53 -4.52
C ALA A 22 6.89 -12.87 -3.94
N GLN A 23 6.08 -13.92 -4.14
CA GLN A 23 6.39 -15.28 -3.69
C GLN A 23 7.62 -15.86 -4.41
N ASN A 24 7.69 -15.73 -5.74
CA ASN A 24 8.81 -16.24 -6.54
C ASN A 24 10.13 -15.53 -6.24
N LYS A 25 10.07 -14.29 -5.74
CA LYS A 25 11.24 -13.50 -5.36
C LYS A 25 11.56 -13.59 -3.87
N SER A 26 10.81 -14.40 -3.12
CA SER A 26 10.94 -14.54 -1.66
C SER A 26 10.96 -13.17 -0.96
N ALA A 27 10.06 -12.27 -1.36
CA ALA A 27 10.02 -10.92 -0.84
C ALA A 27 9.69 -10.90 0.66
N ASP A 28 10.47 -10.13 1.44
CA ASP A 28 10.22 -9.94 2.88
C ASP A 28 8.96 -9.12 3.16
N LEU A 29 8.58 -8.25 2.22
CA LEU A 29 7.40 -7.38 2.29
C LEU A 29 6.79 -7.20 0.90
N PHE A 30 5.47 -7.30 0.83
CA PHE A 30 4.69 -6.88 -0.33
C PHE A 30 3.96 -5.58 -0.02
N LEU A 31 4.22 -4.52 -0.78
CA LEU A 31 3.55 -3.22 -0.66
C LEU A 31 2.79 -2.92 -1.96
N SER A 32 1.46 -2.77 -1.86
CA SER A 32 0.62 -2.30 -2.95
C SER A 32 0.24 -0.85 -2.72
N ILE A 33 0.40 0.01 -3.73
CA ILE A 33 0.10 1.45 -3.66
C ILE A 33 -1.12 1.72 -4.54
N HIS A 34 -2.13 2.38 -3.97
CA HIS A 34 -3.40 2.68 -4.61
C HIS A 34 -3.85 4.11 -4.27
N TYR A 35 -4.76 4.64 -5.08
CA TYR A 35 -5.57 5.80 -4.73
C TYR A 35 -6.99 5.32 -4.46
N ASP A 36 -7.56 5.74 -3.34
CA ASP A 36 -8.99 5.51 -3.08
C ASP A 36 -9.83 6.37 -4.03
N GLY A 37 -10.97 5.83 -4.46
CA GLY A 37 -11.88 6.48 -5.40
C GLY A 37 -13.24 6.73 -4.78
N PHE A 38 -13.70 7.98 -4.85
CA PHE A 38 -15.01 8.42 -4.38
C PHE A 38 -15.71 9.23 -5.47
N THR A 39 -17.04 9.25 -5.45
CA THR A 39 -17.85 10.08 -6.36
C THR A 39 -18.00 11.53 -5.88
N THR A 40 -17.58 11.83 -4.64
CA THR A 40 -17.57 13.16 -4.05
C THR A 40 -16.14 13.66 -3.86
N SER A 41 -15.95 14.98 -3.89
CA SER A 41 -14.62 15.61 -3.77
C SER A 41 -14.23 15.95 -2.35
N ASP A 42 -15.05 15.61 -1.35
CA ASP A 42 -14.85 16.04 0.03
C ASP A 42 -14.11 15.01 0.89
N VAL A 43 -13.90 13.79 0.37
CA VAL A 43 -13.15 12.72 1.04
C VAL A 43 -11.66 12.90 0.79
N ASN A 44 -10.86 12.91 1.86
CA ASN A 44 -9.41 13.00 1.75
C ASN A 44 -8.70 12.41 2.99
N GLY A 45 -7.51 11.86 2.77
CA GLY A 45 -6.67 11.25 3.81
C GLY A 45 -5.85 10.07 3.28
N VAL A 46 -5.39 9.20 4.19
CA VAL A 46 -4.62 7.99 3.87
C VAL A 46 -5.24 6.77 4.56
N THR A 47 -5.43 5.70 3.79
CA THR A 47 -5.83 4.38 4.28
C THR A 47 -4.65 3.42 4.17
N ILE A 48 -4.51 2.52 5.15
CA ILE A 48 -3.52 1.43 5.10
C ILE A 48 -4.24 0.11 5.39
N HIS A 49 -4.22 -0.80 4.42
CA HIS A 49 -4.75 -2.15 4.55
C HIS A 49 -3.63 -3.15 4.84
N TYR A 50 -3.92 -4.12 5.70
CA TYR A 50 -2.95 -5.12 6.16
C TYR A 50 -3.70 -6.44 6.48
N ASN A 51 -3.02 -7.59 6.49
CA ASN A 51 -3.68 -8.84 6.93
C ASN A 51 -3.74 -8.91 8.46
N LYS A 52 -4.49 -9.88 8.99
CA LYS A 52 -4.94 -9.88 10.40
C LYS A 52 -3.84 -10.11 11.45
N SER A 53 -2.55 -10.20 11.10
CA SER A 53 -1.51 -10.45 12.10
C SER A 53 -1.09 -9.19 12.86
N LEU A 54 -0.64 -9.37 14.12
CA LEU A 54 -0.12 -8.28 14.95
C LEU A 54 1.10 -7.59 14.31
N LYS A 55 1.99 -8.37 13.69
CA LYS A 55 3.20 -7.84 13.03
C LYS A 55 2.82 -6.90 11.88
N GLU A 56 1.84 -7.29 11.07
CA GLU A 56 1.35 -6.46 9.96
C GLU A 56 0.64 -5.21 10.47
N TRP A 57 -0.11 -5.29 11.58
CA TRP A 57 -0.72 -4.10 12.20
C TRP A 57 0.33 -3.09 12.67
N ILE A 58 1.40 -3.56 13.34
CA ILE A 58 2.49 -2.68 13.80
C ILE A 58 3.11 -1.96 12.60
N LEU A 59 3.42 -2.70 11.52
CA LEU A 59 3.98 -2.13 10.31
C LEU A 59 3.03 -1.11 9.66
N ALA A 60 1.75 -1.46 9.53
CA ALA A 60 0.72 -0.57 8.99
C ALA A 60 0.62 0.74 9.79
N LYS A 61 0.62 0.64 11.13
CA LYS A 61 0.59 1.80 12.03
C LYS A 61 1.84 2.67 11.87
N MET A 62 3.02 2.07 11.77
CA MET A 62 4.27 2.80 11.55
C MET A 62 4.27 3.56 10.21
N ILE A 63 3.80 2.92 9.13
CA ILE A 63 3.67 3.56 7.82
C ILE A 63 2.67 4.72 7.90
N HIS A 64 1.50 4.50 8.52
CA HIS A 64 0.45 5.51 8.66
C HIS A 64 0.94 6.75 9.42
N VAL A 65 1.59 6.57 10.59
CA VAL A 65 2.17 7.67 11.38
C VAL A 65 3.28 8.39 10.60
N SER A 66 4.13 7.64 9.89
CA SER A 66 5.20 8.22 9.07
C SER A 66 4.63 9.05 7.91
N PHE A 67 3.49 8.66 7.36
CA PHE A 67 2.81 9.41 6.31
C PHE A 67 2.21 10.71 6.85
N LEU A 68 1.48 10.65 7.96
CA LEU A 68 0.87 11.82 8.59
C LEU A 68 1.90 12.86 9.07
N SER A 69 3.10 12.43 9.46
CA SER A 69 4.17 13.37 9.84
C SER A 69 4.84 14.09 8.67
N ARG A 70 4.68 13.57 7.44
CA ARG A 70 5.30 14.11 6.22
C ARG A 70 4.33 14.87 5.32
N PHE A 71 3.03 14.55 5.41
CA PHE A 71 2.02 15.09 4.53
C PHE A 71 0.87 15.69 5.34
N THR A 72 0.52 16.93 5.00
CA THR A 72 -0.68 17.57 5.52
C THR A 72 -1.87 17.09 4.71
N LEU A 73 -2.54 16.05 5.19
CA LEU A 73 -3.84 15.62 4.70
C LEU A 73 -4.83 15.87 5.84
N SER A 74 -5.87 16.66 5.58
CA SER A 74 -6.94 16.85 6.55
C SER A 74 -7.68 15.52 6.67
N ALA A 75 -7.61 14.85 7.82
CA ALA A 75 -8.33 13.59 7.98
C ALA A 75 -9.84 13.83 7.78
N LYS A 76 -10.37 13.38 6.64
CA LYS A 76 -11.79 13.27 6.35
C LYS A 76 -12.04 11.90 5.68
N ILE A 77 -11.65 10.85 6.39
CA ILE A 77 -11.97 9.44 6.12
C ILE A 77 -12.64 8.86 7.35
#